data_AF-W1I7V5-F1
#
_entry.id   AF-W1I7V5-F1
#
_cell.length_a   1.000
_cell.length_b   1.000
_cell.length_c   1.000
_cell.angle_alpha   90.00
_cell.angle_beta   90.00
_cell.angle_gamma   90.00
#
_symmetry.space_group_name_H-M   'P 1'
#
loop_
_entity.id
_entity.type
_entity.pdbx_description
1 polymer ?
#
loop_
_entity_poly.entity_id
_entity_poly.type
_entity_poly.pdbx_seq_one_letter_code
_entity_poly.pdbx_strand_id
1 'polypeptide(L)'
;MYRELYEGYQAGLKLYNAVDFDDLIVLPIKIFKEFPDVLEKYRNRYKYIMIDEFQDTSHQQYEFMHLLSGRNVAVVGDDDQSIYSWRGADYQNIVNFEKDFPGMQEIRLEQNYRSTETILAAANGVISHNTNRKDKKLWSGNNSGKPIEIFMPENETDEASFIAESIQGISMEEKLKYDQFGVLMRANTQSRAIEEAFLEANIPYTMSGGTSFFQHKEIKDIISYLRVIANHDDDVNLIRIINVPRRGIGRATLETLNTHALENHCTLWTAMTNLLGKENSPPGNHMSRLA
;
A
#
# COMPACT_ATOMS: atom_id res chain seq x y z
N MET A 1 -23.97 0.91 14.50
CA MET A 1 -23.73 0.66 13.06
C MET A 1 -22.26 0.51 12.71
N TYR A 2 -21.43 1.56 12.56
CA TYR A 2 -20.02 1.36 12.14
C TYR A 2 -19.16 0.61 13.16
N ARG A 3 -19.38 0.83 14.45
CA ARG A 3 -18.66 0.14 15.53
C ARG A 3 -18.92 -1.37 15.54
N GLU A 4 -20.19 -1.79 15.53
CA GLU A 4 -20.56 -3.21 15.53
C GLU A 4 -20.02 -3.93 14.28
N LEU A 5 -20.05 -3.26 13.12
CA LEU A 5 -19.47 -3.79 11.90
C LEU A 5 -17.95 -3.99 12.03
N TYR A 6 -17.26 -2.99 12.60
CA TYR A 6 -15.82 -3.08 12.83
C TYR A 6 -15.45 -4.17 13.84
N GLU A 7 -16.21 -4.30 14.93
CA GLU A 7 -16.02 -5.37 15.92
C GLU A 7 -16.24 -6.76 15.28
N GLY A 8 -17.26 -6.90 14.44
CA GLY A 8 -17.49 -8.12 13.67
C GLY A 8 -16.37 -8.42 12.66
N TYR A 9 -15.86 -7.40 11.97
CA TYR A 9 -14.72 -7.51 11.06
C TYR A 9 -13.46 -8.01 11.77
N GLN A 10 -13.10 -7.38 12.90
CA GLN A 10 -11.95 -7.75 13.71
C GLN A 10 -12.09 -9.16 14.31
N ALA A 11 -13.30 -9.55 14.74
CA ALA A 11 -13.57 -10.92 15.17
C ALA A 11 -13.38 -11.93 14.03
N GLY A 12 -13.79 -11.59 12.80
CA GLY A 12 -13.58 -12.40 11.61
C GLY A 12 -12.10 -12.58 11.26
N LEU A 13 -11.32 -11.50 11.22
CA LEU A 13 -9.87 -11.57 10.99
C LEU A 13 -9.19 -12.50 12.00
N LYS A 14 -9.54 -12.36 13.28
CA LYS A 14 -9.00 -13.20 14.34
C LYS A 14 -9.39 -14.67 14.19
N LEU A 15 -10.65 -14.95 13.85
CA LEU A 15 -11.13 -16.32 13.60
C LEU A 15 -10.37 -16.98 12.45
N TYR A 16 -10.09 -16.22 11.39
CA TYR A 16 -9.38 -16.70 10.20
C TYR A 16 -7.86 -16.70 10.35
N ASN A 17 -7.34 -16.34 11.54
CA ASN A 17 -5.92 -16.15 11.78
C ASN A 17 -5.26 -15.26 10.69
N ALA A 18 -5.95 -14.18 10.34
CA ALA A 18 -5.58 -13.26 9.29
C ALA A 18 -5.32 -11.86 9.84
N VAL A 19 -4.51 -11.10 9.12
CA VAL A 19 -4.20 -9.69 9.40
C VAL A 19 -4.35 -8.89 8.11
N ASP A 20 -4.85 -7.67 8.21
CA ASP A 20 -4.88 -6.73 7.09
C ASP A 20 -3.60 -5.88 7.04
N PHE A 21 -3.55 -4.86 6.16
CA PHE A 21 -2.38 -4.01 6.02
C PHE A 21 -2.13 -3.11 7.24
N ASP A 22 -3.19 -2.64 7.91
CA ASP A 22 -3.06 -1.75 9.07
C ASP A 22 -2.61 -2.55 10.30
N ASP A 23 -3.08 -3.80 10.43
CA ASP A 23 -2.65 -4.75 11.45
C ASP A 23 -1.15 -5.02 11.42
N LEU A 24 -0.51 -4.97 10.24
CA LEU A 24 0.95 -5.12 10.11
C LEU A 24 1.74 -4.01 10.81
N ILE A 25 1.09 -2.93 11.23
CA ILE A 25 1.69 -1.85 12.04
C ILE A 25 1.09 -1.85 13.45
N VAL A 26 -0.23 -1.94 13.56
CA VAL A 26 -0.94 -1.84 14.85
C VAL A 26 -0.63 -3.02 15.77
N LEU A 27 -0.57 -4.25 15.27
CA LEU A 27 -0.29 -5.42 16.09
C LEU A 27 1.16 -5.42 16.62
N PRO A 28 2.19 -5.10 15.82
CA PRO A 28 3.55 -4.90 16.35
C PRO A 28 3.64 -3.83 17.45
N ILE A 29 2.96 -2.69 17.29
CA ILE A 29 2.89 -1.66 18.35
C ILE A 29 2.31 -2.26 19.63
N LYS A 30 1.20 -2.98 19.52
CA LYS A 30 0.55 -3.65 20.65
C LYS A 30 1.50 -4.64 21.32
N ILE A 31 2.19 -5.48 20.54
CA ILE A 31 3.18 -6.44 21.05
C ILE A 31 4.29 -5.71 21.81
N PHE A 32 4.83 -4.63 21.26
CA PHE A 32 5.91 -3.88 21.92
C PHE A 32 5.46 -3.20 23.23
N LYS A 33 4.20 -2.76 23.32
CA LYS A 33 3.63 -2.20 24.54
C LYS A 33 3.32 -3.26 25.60
N GLU A 34 2.80 -4.41 25.21
CA GLU A 34 2.40 -5.49 26.13
C GLU A 34 3.56 -6.40 26.56
N PHE A 35 4.58 -6.55 25.71
CA PHE A 35 5.73 -7.44 25.93
C PHE A 35 7.07 -6.68 25.78
N PRO A 36 7.53 -5.98 26.84
CA PRO A 36 8.72 -5.14 26.78
C PRO A 36 10.03 -5.91 26.48
N ASP A 37 10.10 -7.19 26.82
CA ASP A 37 11.22 -8.08 26.50
C ASP A 37 11.37 -8.30 24.99
N VAL A 38 10.26 -8.39 24.27
CA VAL A 38 10.25 -8.44 22.80
C VAL A 38 10.77 -7.13 22.24
N LEU A 39 10.24 -5.99 22.70
CA LEU A 39 10.73 -4.67 22.26
C LEU A 39 12.25 -4.52 22.49
N GLU A 40 12.73 -4.93 23.66
CA GLU A 40 14.15 -4.82 24.01
C GLU A 40 15.03 -5.70 23.11
N LYS A 41 14.57 -6.90 22.74
CA LYS A 41 15.26 -7.74 21.75
C LYS A 41 15.42 -7.02 20.40
N TYR A 42 14.38 -6.32 19.95
CA TYR A 42 14.41 -5.56 18.69
C TYR A 42 15.28 -4.31 18.79
N ARG A 43 15.20 -3.54 19.88
CA ARG A 43 16.10 -2.39 20.15
C ARG A 43 17.57 -2.80 20.16
N ASN A 44 17.89 -3.95 20.76
CA ASN A 44 19.26 -4.48 20.79
C ASN A 44 19.77 -4.90 19.40
N ARG A 45 18.86 -5.38 18.53
CA ARG A 45 19.19 -5.74 17.14
C ARG A 45 19.33 -4.51 16.25
N TYR A 46 18.40 -3.56 16.34
CA TYR A 46 18.32 -2.38 15.49
C TYR A 46 18.74 -1.13 16.27
N LYS A 47 20.06 -1.00 16.44
CA LYS A 47 20.67 0.07 17.25
C LYS A 47 20.63 1.46 16.61
N TYR A 48 20.48 1.52 15.29
CA TYR A 48 20.41 2.74 14.50
C TYR A 48 19.29 2.56 13.48
N ILE A 49 18.38 3.52 13.43
CA ILE A 49 17.22 3.48 12.54
C ILE A 49 17.24 4.70 11.66
N MET A 50 17.03 4.48 10.36
CA MET A 50 16.87 5.54 9.38
C MET A 50 15.48 5.42 8.77
N ILE A 51 14.76 6.54 8.70
CA ILE A 51 13.48 6.63 8.01
C ILE A 51 13.63 7.65 6.88
N ASP A 52 13.20 7.25 5.69
CA ASP A 52 13.07 8.13 4.53
C ASP A 52 11.59 8.50 4.33
N GLU A 53 11.33 9.57 3.58
CA GLU A 53 9.98 10.09 3.29
C GLU A 53 9.14 10.33 4.57
N PHE A 54 9.77 10.86 5.61
CA PHE A 54 9.17 10.97 6.95
C PHE A 54 7.90 11.84 6.97
N GLN A 55 7.76 12.78 6.04
CA GLN A 55 6.58 13.63 5.90
C GLN A 55 5.30 12.84 5.58
N ASP A 56 5.43 11.66 4.96
CA ASP A 56 4.30 10.83 4.53
C ASP A 56 3.94 9.74 5.56
N THR A 57 4.53 9.81 6.76
CA THR A 57 4.26 8.84 7.83
C THR A 57 2.93 9.09 8.53
N SER A 58 2.20 8.02 8.87
CA SER A 58 1.01 8.10 9.72
C SER A 58 1.37 8.16 11.20
N HIS A 59 0.39 8.51 12.04
CA HIS A 59 0.58 8.50 13.50
C HIS A 59 1.02 7.13 14.04
N GLN A 60 0.44 6.04 13.52
CA GLN A 60 0.80 4.68 13.92
C GLN A 60 2.24 4.34 13.50
N GLN A 61 2.67 4.75 12.30
CA GLN A 61 4.05 4.55 11.86
C GLN A 61 5.05 5.34 12.72
N TYR A 62 4.69 6.57 13.09
CA TYR A 62 5.47 7.38 14.02
C TYR A 62 5.60 6.70 15.38
N GLU A 63 4.49 6.24 15.96
CA GLU A 63 4.50 5.53 17.25
C GLU A 63 5.34 4.24 17.19
N PHE A 64 5.19 3.46 16.11
CA PHE A 64 5.97 2.24 15.91
C PHE A 64 7.47 2.53 15.87
N MET A 65 7.88 3.55 15.12
CA MET A 65 9.27 3.99 15.13
C MET A 65 9.70 4.49 16.50
N HIS A 66 8.91 5.33 17.17
CA HIS A 66 9.29 5.92 18.45
C HIS A 66 9.52 4.84 19.52
N LEU A 67 8.68 3.81 19.55
CA LEU A 67 8.90 2.63 20.39
C LEU A 67 10.21 1.93 20.02
N LEU A 68 10.47 1.70 18.74
CA LEU A 68 11.61 0.90 18.30
C LEU A 68 12.97 1.62 18.37
N SER A 69 13.02 2.93 18.14
CA SER A 69 14.27 3.64 17.81
C SER A 69 15.08 4.11 19.01
N GLY A 70 14.45 4.24 20.19
CA GLY A 70 15.13 4.70 21.39
C GLY A 70 15.66 6.13 21.22
N ARG A 71 16.98 6.31 21.05
CA ARG A 71 17.62 7.62 20.82
C ARG A 71 18.38 7.74 19.51
N ASN A 72 18.62 6.64 18.80
CA ASN A 72 19.52 6.60 17.64
C ASN A 72 18.71 6.53 16.34
N VAL A 73 18.01 7.61 16.05
CA VAL A 73 17.15 7.71 14.87
C VAL A 73 17.58 8.88 13.99
N ALA A 74 17.61 8.64 12.69
CA ALA A 74 17.74 9.66 11.66
C ALA A 74 16.49 9.62 10.79
N VAL A 75 15.79 10.75 10.67
CA VAL A 75 14.65 10.88 9.78
C VAL A 75 15.01 11.84 8.66
N VAL A 76 14.60 11.50 7.44
CA VAL A 76 14.76 12.31 6.25
C VAL A 76 13.37 12.56 5.68
N GLY A 77 13.09 13.80 5.30
CA GLY A 77 11.81 14.16 4.71
C GLY A 77 11.78 15.61 4.25
N ASP A 78 10.74 15.93 3.49
CA ASP A 78 10.50 17.24 2.90
C ASP A 78 9.04 17.64 3.16
N ASP A 79 8.82 18.68 3.96
CA ASP A 79 7.48 19.17 4.32
C ASP A 79 6.66 19.68 3.12
N ASP A 80 7.31 20.14 2.05
CA ASP A 80 6.64 20.57 0.82
C ASP A 80 6.22 19.39 -0.07
N GLN A 81 6.69 18.16 0.21
CA GLN A 81 6.41 16.95 -0.58
C GLN A 81 5.37 16.01 0.06
N SER A 82 4.75 16.41 1.17
CA SER A 82 3.69 15.62 1.81
C SER A 82 2.42 15.57 0.95
N ILE A 83 2.20 14.47 0.23
CA ILE A 83 1.06 14.27 -0.68
C ILE A 83 0.08 13.17 -0.22
N TYR A 84 0.38 12.47 0.88
CA TYR A 84 -0.41 11.35 1.38
C TYR A 84 -1.33 11.67 2.58
N SER A 85 -1.64 12.94 2.83
CA SER A 85 -2.51 13.34 3.96
C SER A 85 -3.88 12.65 3.97
N TRP A 86 -4.46 12.39 2.80
CA TRP A 86 -5.72 11.64 2.63
C TRP A 86 -5.61 10.15 3.01
N ARG A 87 -4.41 9.59 3.08
CA ARG A 87 -4.13 8.24 3.61
C ARG A 87 -3.73 8.23 5.09
N GLY A 88 -3.80 9.38 5.77
CA GLY A 88 -3.48 9.51 7.18
C GLY A 88 -2.03 9.88 7.47
N ALA A 89 -1.26 10.31 6.46
CA ALA A 89 0.01 10.98 6.73
C ALA A 89 -0.22 12.26 7.54
N ASP A 90 0.60 12.48 8.57
CA ASP A 90 0.44 13.61 9.48
C ASP A 90 1.73 14.44 9.56
N TYR A 91 1.70 15.65 9.00
CA TYR A 91 2.81 16.59 9.07
C TYR A 91 3.21 16.93 10.52
N GLN A 92 2.29 16.77 11.48
CA GLN A 92 2.59 16.97 12.89
C GLN A 92 3.66 16.00 13.39
N ASN A 93 3.91 14.87 12.72
CA ASN A 93 4.99 13.96 13.06
C ASN A 93 6.37 14.63 13.02
N ILE A 94 6.60 15.59 12.10
CA ILE A 94 7.84 16.36 12.06
C ILE A 94 7.96 17.24 13.32
N VAL A 95 6.86 17.91 13.69
CA VAL A 95 6.81 18.77 14.88
C VAL A 95 6.92 17.95 16.17
N ASN A 96 6.31 16.77 16.21
CA ASN A 96 6.37 15.85 17.35
C ASN A 96 7.77 15.27 17.49
N PHE A 97 8.45 14.96 16.38
CA PHE A 97 9.83 14.49 16.41
C PHE A 97 10.77 15.49 17.10
N GLU A 98 10.64 16.79 16.82
CA GLU A 98 11.41 17.84 17.49
C GLU A 98 11.17 17.89 19.01
N LYS A 99 9.93 17.61 19.44
CA LYS A 99 9.56 17.59 20.86
C LYS A 99 10.02 16.32 21.57
N ASP A 100 9.89 15.18 20.91
CA ASP A 100 10.14 13.85 21.48
C ASP A 100 11.63 13.50 21.52
N PHE A 101 12.45 14.13 20.66
CA PHE A 101 13.90 13.95 20.60
C PHE A 101 14.65 15.26 20.93
N PRO A 102 14.64 15.71 22.20
CA PRO A 102 15.35 16.92 22.60
C PRO A 102 16.86 16.72 22.41
N GLY A 103 17.47 17.56 21.57
CA GLY A 103 18.87 17.42 21.16
C GLY A 103 19.06 16.84 19.75
N MET A 104 17.99 16.68 18.96
CA MET A 104 18.13 16.37 17.54
C MET A 104 19.01 17.40 16.83
N GLN A 105 19.82 16.92 15.89
CA GLN A 105 20.58 17.77 14.99
C GLN A 105 19.80 17.92 13.69
N GLU A 106 19.35 19.14 13.39
CA GLU A 106 18.75 19.46 12.09
C GLU A 106 19.86 19.75 11.07
N ILE A 107 19.85 19.02 9.95
CA ILE A 107 20.73 19.26 8.81
C ILE A 107 19.85 19.61 7.62
N ARG A 108 20.04 20.80 7.05
CA ARG A 108 19.30 21.27 5.88
C ARG A 108 20.11 21.07 4.62
N LEU A 109 19.53 20.36 3.66
CA LEU A 109 20.12 20.13 2.34
C LEU A 109 19.44 21.08 1.34
N GLU A 110 20.08 22.22 1.08
CA GLU A 110 19.49 23.29 0.25
C GLU A 110 19.95 23.22 -1.22
N GLN A 111 20.99 22.44 -1.52
CA GLN A 111 21.48 22.29 -2.87
C GLN A 111 20.73 21.18 -3.61
N ASN A 112 20.07 21.54 -4.71
CA ASN A 112 19.42 20.62 -5.62
C ASN A 112 20.41 20.15 -6.70
N TYR A 113 20.56 18.83 -6.82
CA TYR A 113 21.44 18.19 -7.82
C TYR A 113 20.67 17.61 -9.01
N ARG A 114 19.34 17.53 -8.94
CA ARG A 114 18.49 16.84 -9.91
C ARG A 114 18.05 17.75 -11.07
N SER A 115 17.68 18.98 -10.74
CA SER A 115 16.98 19.90 -11.63
C SER A 115 17.87 21.06 -12.06
N THR A 116 17.58 21.60 -13.24
CA THR A 116 18.19 22.84 -13.73
C THR A 116 17.65 24.05 -12.97
N GLU A 117 18.35 25.18 -13.06
CA GLU A 117 17.92 26.43 -12.42
C GLU A 117 16.51 26.85 -12.87
N THR A 118 16.19 26.69 -14.16
CA THR A 118 14.88 27.01 -14.74
C THR A 118 13.74 26.22 -14.08
N ILE A 119 13.90 24.90 -13.93
CA ILE A 119 12.90 24.03 -13.29
C ILE A 119 12.77 24.38 -11.81
N LEU A 120 13.89 24.60 -11.13
CA LEU A 120 13.91 24.91 -9.70
C LEU A 120 13.26 26.27 -9.40
N ALA A 121 13.49 27.27 -10.25
CA ALA A 121 12.88 28.59 -10.13
C ALA A 121 11.35 28.50 -10.26
N ALA A 122 10.84 27.70 -11.22
CA ALA A 122 9.41 27.48 -11.36
C ALA A 122 8.81 26.75 -10.15
N ALA A 123 9.46 25.70 -9.65
CA ALA A 123 9.01 24.99 -8.45
C ALA A 123 8.96 25.91 -7.23
N ASN A 124 10.02 26.71 -7.00
CA ASN A 124 10.08 27.72 -5.94
C ASN A 124 8.99 28.79 -6.09
N GLY A 125 8.68 29.21 -7.33
CA GLY A 125 7.60 30.16 -7.61
C GLY A 125 6.23 29.61 -7.22
N VAL A 126 5.94 28.36 -7.60
CA VAL A 126 4.66 27.70 -7.26
C VAL A 126 4.54 27.51 -5.74
N ILE A 127 5.54 26.92 -5.09
CA ILE A 127 5.47 26.58 -3.65
C ILE A 127 5.40 27.81 -2.73
N SER A 128 5.88 28.97 -3.19
CA SER A 128 5.85 30.23 -2.42
C SER A 128 4.44 30.70 -2.04
N HIS A 129 3.39 30.17 -2.69
CA HIS A 129 2.00 30.48 -2.39
C HIS A 129 1.46 29.69 -1.18
N ASN A 130 2.18 28.67 -0.70
CA ASN A 130 1.77 27.87 0.46
C ASN A 130 2.13 28.60 1.77
N THR A 131 1.21 28.61 2.74
CA THR A 131 1.32 29.38 3.99
C THR A 131 1.87 28.59 5.18
N ASN A 132 1.71 27.27 5.21
CA ASN A 132 2.10 26.39 6.32
C ASN A 132 3.32 25.54 5.95
N ARG A 133 4.49 26.17 5.84
CA ARG A 133 5.76 25.49 5.51
C ARG A 133 6.92 26.09 6.29
N LYS A 134 8.00 25.32 6.47
CA LYS A 134 9.27 25.90 6.94
C LYS A 134 9.92 26.67 5.80
N ASP A 135 10.53 27.82 6.13
CA ASP A 135 11.27 28.57 5.12
C ASP A 135 12.55 27.81 4.75
N LYS A 136 12.69 27.56 3.44
CA LYS A 136 13.86 26.93 2.82
C LYS A 136 14.02 27.45 1.42
N LYS A 137 15.27 27.70 1.04
CA LYS A 137 15.64 28.19 -0.29
C LYS A 137 16.49 27.15 -0.99
N LEU A 138 15.87 26.41 -1.90
CA LEU A 138 16.59 25.48 -2.74
C LEU A 138 17.32 26.24 -3.85
N TRP A 139 18.60 25.93 -4.07
CA TRP A 139 19.39 26.46 -5.18
C TRP A 139 20.03 25.33 -5.99
N SER A 140 20.33 25.57 -7.27
CA SER A 140 20.98 24.61 -8.16
C SER A 140 22.32 25.16 -8.63
N GLY A 141 23.35 24.31 -8.65
CA GLY A 141 24.65 24.62 -9.25
C GLY A 141 24.75 24.25 -10.74
N ASN A 142 23.67 23.72 -11.32
CA ASN A 142 23.61 23.33 -12.73
C ASN A 142 23.35 24.55 -13.62
N ASN A 143 23.77 24.48 -14.89
CA ASN A 143 23.54 25.54 -15.87
C ASN A 143 22.04 25.87 -16.04
N SER A 144 21.74 27.08 -16.52
CA SER A 144 20.39 27.48 -16.93
C SER A 144 19.87 26.49 -17.97
N GLY A 145 18.85 25.70 -17.60
CA GLY A 145 18.26 24.69 -18.47
C GLY A 145 17.38 25.28 -19.57
N LYS A 146 16.83 24.42 -20.42
CA LYS A 146 15.80 24.81 -21.41
C LYS A 146 14.60 25.49 -20.71
N PRO A 147 13.93 26.46 -21.36
CA PRO A 147 12.67 27.02 -20.88
C PRO A 147 11.61 25.93 -20.64
N ILE A 148 10.70 26.18 -19.69
CA ILE A 148 9.52 25.33 -19.50
C ILE A 148 8.50 25.73 -20.57
N GLU A 149 8.07 24.75 -21.36
CA GLU A 149 7.08 24.93 -22.41
C GLU A 149 5.67 24.60 -21.88
N ILE A 150 4.68 25.36 -22.31
CA ILE A 150 3.28 25.16 -21.95
C ILE A 150 2.49 25.01 -23.25
N PHE A 151 1.76 23.91 -23.37
CA PHE A 151 0.86 23.64 -24.47
C PHE A 151 -0.59 23.63 -23.97
N MET A 152 -1.49 24.23 -24.73
CA MET A 152 -2.93 24.29 -24.43
C MET A 152 -3.70 23.51 -25.50
N PRO A 153 -3.90 22.19 -25.32
CA PRO A 153 -4.59 21.34 -26.29
C PRO A 153 -6.09 21.67 -26.36
N GLU A 154 -6.75 21.39 -27.49
CA GLU A 154 -8.20 21.55 -27.61
C GLU A 154 -8.97 20.42 -26.90
N ASN A 155 -8.40 19.20 -26.88
CA ASN A 155 -8.97 18.02 -26.25
C ASN A 155 -7.86 17.03 -25.81
N GLU A 156 -8.26 15.95 -25.12
CA GLU A 156 -7.33 14.93 -24.60
C GLU A 156 -6.57 14.16 -25.68
N THR A 157 -7.16 13.98 -26.87
CA THR A 157 -6.53 13.31 -28.01
C THR A 157 -5.41 14.18 -28.61
N ASP A 158 -5.64 15.48 -28.70
CA ASP A 158 -4.64 16.44 -29.17
C ASP A 158 -3.48 16.56 -28.16
N GLU A 159 -3.78 16.56 -26.86
CA GLU A 159 -2.77 16.51 -25.80
C GLU A 159 -1.90 15.26 -25.93
N ALA A 160 -2.51 14.08 -26.07
CA ALA A 160 -1.82 12.81 -26.19
C ALA A 160 -0.95 12.73 -27.45
N SER A 161 -1.48 13.16 -28.59
CA SER A 161 -0.73 13.23 -29.86
C SER A 161 0.48 14.15 -29.74
N PHE A 162 0.30 15.35 -29.17
CA PHE A 162 1.38 16.30 -28.94
C PHE A 162 2.48 15.71 -28.04
N ILE A 163 2.11 15.02 -26.96
CA ILE A 163 3.08 14.38 -26.06
C ILE A 163 3.87 13.30 -26.81
N ALA A 164 3.21 12.44 -27.58
CA ALA A 164 3.85 11.38 -28.34
C ALA A 164 4.83 11.93 -29.39
N GLU A 165 4.40 12.92 -30.17
CA GLU A 165 5.22 13.60 -31.18
C GLU A 165 6.43 14.30 -30.54
N SER A 166 6.22 14.99 -29.41
CA SER A 166 7.28 15.66 -28.66
C SER A 166 8.33 14.68 -28.16
N ILE A 167 7.92 13.54 -27.59
CA ILE A 167 8.83 12.49 -27.11
C ILE A 167 9.65 11.94 -28.28
N GLN A 168 9.03 11.62 -29.42
CA GLN A 168 9.76 11.12 -30.60
C GLN A 168 10.74 12.16 -31.15
N GLY A 169 10.32 13.42 -31.25
CA GLY A 169 11.15 14.52 -31.73
C GLY A 169 12.40 14.71 -30.85
N ILE A 170 12.20 14.86 -29.53
CA ILE A 170 13.30 15.02 -28.57
C ILE A 170 14.19 13.77 -28.52
N SER A 171 13.60 12.56 -28.51
CA SER A 171 14.36 11.31 -28.54
C SER A 171 15.27 11.22 -29.76
N MET A 172 14.79 11.63 -30.94
CA MET A 172 15.56 11.60 -32.18
C MET A 172 16.64 12.69 -32.21
N GLU A 173 16.32 13.92 -31.82
CA GLU A 173 17.24 15.06 -31.86
C GLU A 173 18.37 14.90 -30.84
N GLU A 174 18.03 14.55 -29.60
CA GLU A 174 18.97 14.45 -28.48
C GLU A 174 19.55 13.04 -28.30
N LYS A 175 19.11 12.07 -29.10
CA LYS A 175 19.47 10.63 -28.99
C LYS A 175 19.17 10.05 -27.61
N LEU A 176 18.08 10.51 -27.00
CA LEU A 176 17.60 10.02 -25.71
C LEU A 176 16.79 8.73 -25.89
N LYS A 177 16.87 7.86 -24.89
CA LYS A 177 16.05 6.65 -24.83
C LYS A 177 14.68 6.98 -24.25
N TYR A 178 13.66 6.18 -24.60
CA TYR A 178 12.30 6.37 -24.08
C TYR A 178 12.19 6.21 -22.55
N ASP A 179 13.10 5.49 -21.90
CA ASP A 179 13.17 5.34 -20.44
C ASP A 179 13.61 6.62 -19.70
N GLN A 180 14.04 7.65 -20.43
CA GLN A 180 14.39 8.97 -19.90
C GLN A 180 13.21 9.95 -19.90
N PHE A 181 12.04 9.52 -20.38
CA PHE A 181 10.82 10.33 -20.42
C PHE A 181 9.84 9.84 -19.35
N GLY A 182 9.20 10.80 -18.68
CA GLY A 182 8.15 10.53 -17.70
C GLY A 182 6.95 11.41 -17.94
N VAL A 183 5.77 10.80 -18.06
CA VAL A 183 4.48 11.52 -18.15
C VAL A 183 3.78 11.42 -16.81
N LEU A 184 3.60 12.56 -16.14
CA LEU A 184 2.92 12.63 -14.85
C LEU A 184 1.50 13.14 -15.05
N MET A 185 0.54 12.42 -14.48
CA MET A 185 -0.89 12.74 -14.59
C MET A 185 -1.51 12.84 -13.21
N ARG A 186 -2.63 13.56 -13.11
CA ARG A 186 -3.34 13.72 -11.84
C ARG A 186 -4.16 12.49 -11.47
N ALA A 187 -4.77 11.84 -12.46
CA ALA A 187 -5.65 10.70 -12.29
C ALA A 187 -5.43 9.62 -13.35
N ASN A 188 -5.58 8.35 -12.96
CA ASN A 188 -5.41 7.21 -13.87
C ASN A 188 -6.44 7.22 -15.02
N THR A 189 -7.58 7.90 -14.87
CA THR A 189 -8.57 8.04 -15.94
C THR A 189 -8.04 8.79 -17.15
N GLN A 190 -6.97 9.59 -17.00
CA GLN A 190 -6.33 10.34 -18.07
C GLN A 190 -5.37 9.48 -18.91
N SER A 191 -5.03 8.25 -18.47
CA SER A 191 -4.00 7.45 -19.14
C SER A 191 -4.41 6.98 -20.53
N ARG A 192 -5.71 6.73 -20.73
CA ARG A 192 -6.19 6.03 -21.91
C ARG A 192 -5.80 6.70 -23.23
N ALA A 193 -6.01 8.01 -23.37
CA ALA A 193 -5.66 8.74 -24.58
C ALA A 193 -4.15 8.70 -24.86
N ILE A 194 -3.33 8.81 -23.81
CA ILE A 194 -1.87 8.74 -23.90
C ILE A 194 -1.40 7.33 -24.28
N GLU A 195 -1.99 6.28 -23.69
CA GLU A 195 -1.70 4.89 -24.02
C GLU A 195 -2.04 4.56 -25.48
N GLU A 196 -3.19 5.04 -25.97
CA GLU A 196 -3.60 4.90 -27.37
C GLU A 196 -2.60 5.61 -28.32
N ALA A 197 -2.23 6.87 -28.03
CA ALA A 197 -1.25 7.61 -28.82
C ALA A 197 0.15 6.96 -28.83
N PHE A 198 0.61 6.43 -27.69
CA PHE A 198 1.89 5.73 -27.61
C PHE A 198 1.89 4.42 -28.39
N LEU A 199 0.78 3.67 -28.38
CA LEU A 199 0.64 2.47 -29.21
C LEU A 199 0.68 2.81 -30.71
N GLU A 200 -0.04 3.84 -31.14
CA GLU A 200 -0.04 4.29 -32.54
C GLU A 200 1.34 4.75 -33.00
N ALA A 201 2.06 5.47 -32.14
CA ALA A 201 3.41 5.96 -32.39
C ALA A 201 4.51 4.90 -32.22
N ASN A 202 4.17 3.65 -31.83
CA ASN A 202 5.12 2.59 -31.49
C ASN A 202 6.14 3.01 -30.39
N ILE A 203 5.70 3.81 -29.42
CA ILE A 203 6.50 4.21 -28.27
C ILE A 203 6.33 3.15 -27.16
N PRO A 204 7.40 2.46 -26.73
CA PRO A 204 7.32 1.56 -25.60
C PRO A 204 7.06 2.35 -24.32
N TYR A 205 6.06 1.93 -23.55
CA TYR A 205 5.68 2.60 -22.30
C TYR A 205 5.45 1.60 -21.17
N THR A 206 5.42 2.11 -19.94
CA THR A 206 5.05 1.35 -18.74
C THR A 206 4.14 2.21 -17.88
N MET A 207 2.97 1.68 -17.54
CA MET A 207 2.01 2.35 -16.68
C MET A 207 2.20 1.93 -15.22
N SER A 208 2.42 2.90 -14.35
CA SER A 208 2.38 2.70 -12.90
C SER A 208 0.93 2.79 -12.42
N GLY A 209 0.45 1.78 -11.69
CA GLY A 209 -0.89 1.78 -11.11
C GLY A 209 -2.03 1.31 -12.04
N GLY A 210 -1.70 0.64 -13.15
CA GLY A 210 -2.67 -0.14 -13.94
C GLY A 210 -3.22 -1.36 -13.17
N THR A 211 -3.96 -2.23 -13.87
CA THR A 211 -4.46 -3.48 -13.27
C THR A 211 -3.29 -4.28 -12.71
N SER A 212 -3.23 -4.42 -11.38
CA SER A 212 -2.13 -5.15 -10.74
C SER A 212 -2.14 -6.60 -11.24
N PHE A 213 -0.96 -7.15 -11.54
CA PHE A 213 -0.80 -8.57 -11.91
C PHE A 213 -1.53 -9.50 -10.92
N PHE A 214 -1.50 -9.17 -9.63
CA PHE A 214 -2.17 -9.92 -8.56
C PHE A 214 -3.69 -9.75 -8.53
N GLN A 215 -4.27 -8.92 -9.40
CA GLN A 215 -5.71 -8.77 -9.55
C GLN A 215 -6.33 -9.73 -10.58
N HIS A 216 -5.50 -10.30 -11.46
CA HIS A 216 -5.91 -11.30 -12.43
C HIS A 216 -6.57 -12.51 -11.75
N LYS A 217 -7.64 -13.02 -12.35
CA LYS A 217 -8.47 -14.06 -11.73
C LYS A 217 -7.67 -15.33 -11.47
N GLU A 218 -6.96 -15.79 -12.48
CA GLU A 218 -6.09 -16.97 -12.48
C GLU A 218 -4.99 -16.86 -11.41
N ILE A 219 -4.38 -15.67 -11.28
CA ILE A 219 -3.35 -15.41 -10.28
C ILE A 219 -3.94 -15.43 -8.88
N LYS A 220 -5.07 -14.75 -8.66
CA LYS A 220 -5.78 -14.77 -7.37
C LYS A 220 -6.22 -16.17 -6.97
N ASP A 221 -6.70 -16.98 -7.91
CA ASP A 221 -7.16 -18.34 -7.64
C ASP A 221 -5.99 -19.22 -7.17
N ILE A 222 -4.84 -19.17 -7.86
CA ILE A 222 -3.63 -19.90 -7.44
C ILE A 222 -3.13 -19.42 -6.08
N ILE A 223 -3.07 -18.10 -5.85
CA ILE A 223 -2.65 -17.54 -4.56
C ILE A 223 -3.60 -17.98 -3.45
N SER A 224 -4.90 -18.05 -3.71
CA SER A 224 -5.89 -18.48 -2.73
C SER A 224 -5.73 -19.96 -2.37
N TYR A 225 -5.39 -20.82 -3.33
CA TYR A 225 -4.98 -22.19 -3.02
C TYR A 225 -3.77 -22.24 -2.10
N LEU A 226 -2.71 -21.50 -2.41
CA LEU A 226 -1.50 -21.47 -1.60
C LEU A 226 -1.76 -20.93 -0.19
N ARG A 227 -2.61 -19.92 -0.06
CA ARG A 227 -3.04 -19.35 1.23
C ARG A 227 -3.79 -20.36 2.07
N VAL A 228 -4.76 -21.08 1.50
CA VAL A 228 -5.49 -22.13 2.23
C VAL A 228 -4.56 -23.27 2.64
N ILE A 229 -3.61 -23.68 1.79
CA ILE A 229 -2.61 -24.70 2.15
C ILE A 229 -1.74 -24.24 3.33
N ALA A 230 -1.35 -22.96 3.36
CA ALA A 230 -0.54 -22.40 4.44
C ALA A 230 -1.35 -22.13 5.71
N ASN A 231 -2.62 -21.77 5.57
CA ASN A 231 -3.55 -21.45 6.65
C ASN A 231 -4.95 -21.98 6.30
N HIS A 232 -5.31 -23.13 6.86
CA HIS A 232 -6.62 -23.75 6.63
C HIS A 232 -7.78 -22.93 7.21
N ASP A 233 -7.52 -21.99 8.12
CA ASP A 233 -8.53 -21.15 8.74
C ASP A 233 -8.96 -19.95 7.86
N ASP A 234 -8.34 -19.77 6.69
CA ASP A 234 -8.64 -18.69 5.75
C ASP A 234 -9.89 -18.95 4.91
N ASP A 235 -11.06 -18.77 5.53
CA ASP A 235 -12.36 -19.00 4.89
C ASP A 235 -12.61 -18.12 3.66
N VAL A 236 -12.06 -16.90 3.64
CA VAL A 236 -12.19 -15.98 2.50
C VAL A 236 -11.57 -16.58 1.25
N ASN A 237 -10.35 -17.11 1.37
CA ASN A 237 -9.65 -17.72 0.25
C ASN A 237 -10.23 -19.12 -0.07
N LEU A 238 -10.69 -19.87 0.94
CA LEU A 238 -11.36 -21.15 0.75
C LEU A 238 -12.66 -21.02 -0.06
N ILE A 239 -13.57 -20.11 0.32
CA ILE A 239 -14.83 -19.86 -0.40
C ILE A 239 -14.56 -19.54 -1.87
N ARG A 240 -13.49 -18.79 -2.16
CA ARG A 240 -13.11 -18.43 -3.53
C ARG A 240 -12.75 -19.64 -4.39
N ILE A 241 -11.97 -20.59 -3.85
CA ILE A 241 -11.37 -21.70 -4.62
C ILE A 241 -12.10 -23.02 -4.49
N ILE A 242 -13.03 -23.17 -3.53
CA ILE A 242 -13.70 -24.44 -3.22
C ILE A 242 -14.35 -25.08 -4.44
N ASN A 243 -14.88 -24.27 -5.38
CA ASN A 243 -15.49 -24.73 -6.62
C ASN A 243 -14.73 -24.31 -7.90
N VAL A 244 -13.43 -23.99 -7.79
CA VAL A 244 -12.55 -23.63 -8.92
C VAL A 244 -11.32 -24.52 -8.93
N PRO A 245 -11.20 -25.57 -9.76
CA PRO A 245 -12.13 -26.02 -10.80
C PRO A 245 -13.45 -26.54 -10.24
N ARG A 246 -14.48 -26.66 -11.10
CA ARG A 246 -15.82 -27.10 -10.70
C ARG A 246 -15.78 -28.48 -10.04
N ARG A 247 -16.35 -28.57 -8.84
CA ARG A 247 -16.46 -29.79 -8.01
C ARG A 247 -17.90 -30.16 -7.67
N GLY A 248 -18.88 -29.44 -8.23
CA GLY A 248 -20.30 -29.63 -7.90
C GLY A 248 -20.72 -29.02 -6.57
N ILE A 249 -19.88 -28.17 -5.96
CA ILE A 249 -20.18 -27.50 -4.70
C ILE A 249 -21.01 -26.25 -5.01
N GLY A 250 -22.31 -26.34 -4.72
CA GLY A 250 -23.28 -25.28 -4.96
C GLY A 250 -23.49 -24.35 -3.77
N ARG A 251 -24.30 -23.32 -3.97
CA ARG A 251 -24.64 -22.33 -2.94
C ARG A 251 -25.28 -22.96 -1.70
N ALA A 252 -26.22 -23.92 -1.89
CA ALA A 252 -26.88 -24.59 -0.77
C ALA A 252 -25.89 -25.34 0.13
N THR A 253 -24.89 -26.02 -0.45
CA THR A 253 -23.83 -26.69 0.31
C THR A 253 -23.01 -25.69 1.14
N LEU A 254 -22.65 -24.55 0.54
CA LEU A 254 -21.92 -23.49 1.24
C LEU A 254 -22.74 -22.86 2.37
N GLU A 255 -24.05 -22.64 2.17
CA GLU A 255 -24.95 -22.12 3.21
C GLU A 255 -25.05 -23.08 4.39
N THR A 256 -25.16 -24.39 4.14
CA THR A 256 -25.15 -25.42 5.19
C THR A 256 -23.82 -25.43 5.95
N LEU A 257 -22.70 -25.38 5.23
CA LEU A 257 -21.36 -25.33 5.85
C LEU A 257 -21.18 -24.09 6.71
N ASN A 258 -21.60 -22.92 6.22
CA ASN A 258 -21.50 -21.67 6.95
C ASN A 258 -22.41 -21.63 8.18
N THR A 259 -23.63 -22.17 8.08
CA THR A 259 -24.53 -22.31 9.24
C THR A 259 -23.89 -23.17 10.32
N HIS A 260 -23.31 -24.32 9.92
CA HIS A 260 -22.61 -25.20 10.86
C HIS A 260 -21.40 -24.51 11.50
N ALA A 261 -20.61 -23.77 10.71
CA ALA A 261 -19.45 -23.00 11.17
C ALA A 261 -19.85 -21.94 12.21
N LEU A 262 -20.93 -21.19 11.94
CA LEU A 262 -21.46 -20.16 12.86
C LEU A 262 -21.99 -20.76 14.17
N GLU A 263 -22.76 -21.84 14.11
CA GLU A 263 -23.29 -22.53 15.30
C GLU A 263 -22.20 -23.10 16.21
N ASN A 264 -21.07 -23.51 15.61
CA ASN A 264 -19.95 -24.12 16.34
C ASN A 264 -18.78 -23.15 16.56
N HIS A 265 -18.93 -21.87 16.17
CA HIS A 265 -17.89 -20.85 16.26
C HIS A 265 -16.53 -21.29 15.69
N CYS A 266 -16.54 -21.95 14.54
CA CYS A 266 -15.32 -22.48 13.90
C CYS A 266 -15.21 -22.05 12.43
N THR A 267 -14.07 -22.34 11.81
CA THR A 267 -13.81 -22.05 10.39
C THR A 267 -14.53 -23.04 9.47
N LEU A 268 -14.74 -22.68 8.21
CA LEU A 268 -15.36 -23.57 7.22
C LEU A 268 -14.55 -24.86 7.03
N TRP A 269 -13.22 -24.78 7.11
CA TRP A 269 -12.38 -25.98 7.07
C TRP A 269 -12.69 -26.93 8.23
N THR A 270 -12.78 -26.39 9.45
CA THR A 270 -13.15 -27.16 10.64
C THR A 270 -14.57 -27.71 10.53
N ALA A 271 -15.51 -26.92 10.00
CA ALA A 271 -16.89 -27.36 9.76
C ALA A 271 -16.96 -28.53 8.76
N MET A 272 -16.22 -28.45 7.65
CA MET A 272 -16.14 -29.54 6.66
C MET A 272 -15.57 -30.82 7.27
N THR A 273 -14.47 -30.71 8.02
CA THR A 273 -13.84 -31.87 8.67
C THR A 273 -14.73 -32.48 9.75
N ASN A 274 -15.45 -31.67 10.52
CA ASN A 274 -16.42 -32.14 11.52
C ASN A 274 -17.58 -32.92 10.88
N LEU A 275 -18.12 -32.43 9.77
CA LEU A 275 -19.23 -33.09 9.07
C LEU A 275 -18.79 -34.41 8.42
N LEU A 276 -17.62 -34.42 7.75
CA LEU A 276 -17.04 -35.64 7.18
C LEU A 276 -16.63 -36.65 8.26
N GLY A 277 -16.19 -36.18 9.43
CA GLY A 277 -15.85 -37.02 10.59
C GLY A 277 -17.08 -37.68 11.22
N LYS A 278 -18.25 -37.02 11.19
CA LYS A 278 -19.52 -37.61 11.66
C LYS A 278 -20.03 -38.74 10.77
N GLU A 279 -19.78 -38.70 9.46
CA GLU A 279 -20.15 -39.79 8.53
C GLU A 279 -19.26 -41.05 8.67
N ASN A 280 -18.04 -40.91 9.19
CA ASN A 280 -17.12 -42.05 9.43
C ASN A 280 -17.23 -42.66 10.84
N SER A 281 -18.17 -42.22 11.66
CA SER A 281 -18.53 -42.95 12.87
C SER A 281 -19.44 -44.11 12.47
N PRO A 282 -19.13 -45.38 12.82
CA PRO A 282 -20.05 -46.48 12.55
C PRO A 282 -21.40 -46.15 13.21
N PRO A 283 -22.55 -46.59 12.65
CA PRO A 283 -23.85 -46.32 13.23
C PRO A 283 -23.92 -46.94 14.64
N GLY A 284 -23.59 -46.14 15.64
CA GLY A 284 -23.54 -46.53 17.04
C GLY A 284 -24.95 -46.49 17.59
N ASN A 285 -25.57 -47.67 17.66
CA ASN A 285 -26.67 -48.06 18.53
C ASN A 285 -27.42 -46.91 19.22
N HIS A 286 -28.54 -46.50 18.64
CA HIS A 286 -29.68 -46.05 19.43
C HIS A 286 -30.17 -47.23 20.29
N MET A 287 -29.54 -47.44 21.44
CA MET A 287 -30.20 -48.07 22.58
C MET A 287 -30.43 -47.00 23.63
N SER A 288 -31.59 -46.37 23.49
CA SER A 288 -32.36 -45.82 24.60
C SER A 288 -32.43 -46.84 25.74
N ARG A 289 -31.65 -46.61 26.80
CA ARG A 289 -32.04 -47.09 28.13
C ARG A 289 -33.06 -46.12 28.69
N LEU A 290 -34.32 -46.48 28.50
CA LEU A 290 -35.41 -46.18 29.42
C LEU A 290 -35.25 -47.11 30.63
N ALA A 291 -35.06 -46.50 31.80
CA ALA A 291 -35.32 -46.95 33.19
C ALA A 291 -34.21 -46.43 34.11
#